data_AF-A0A640P6M5-F1
#
_entry.id   AF-A0A640P6M5-F1
#
_cell.length_a   1.000
_cell.length_b   1.000
_cell.length_c   1.000
_cell.angle_alpha   90.00
_cell.angle_beta   90.00
_cell.angle_gamma   90.00
#
_symmetry.space_group_name_H-M   'P 1'
#
loop_
_entity.id
_entity.type
_entity.pdbx_description
1 polymer ?
#
loop_
_entity_poly.entity_id
_entity_poly.type
_entity_poly.pdbx_seq_one_letter_code
_entity_poly.pdbx_strand_id
1 'polypeptide(L)'
;MTTIKSQQIWVDQQNLANTDVVYRDINSHDLQQDEVLLEIDSFGFSANNITYAALGFKMGYWGFFPTENAAHRDESTGFGIVPVWGFATVKASRHSDISEGEKVFGYLPMASHWVIKAGKVAPHGFSDVHEKRKSISPVYDQYLRCANDPGYNPQREAWQLNFRPLYMTSFVLDDFVDDVSQGESLLLSSASSKTALGTAQLLKDQKANRGATYRVVGLTSVGNVDMVKATGCYDDVVSYDDLATLDSNDRYWLLDFAANGILINNLTEVLGDNLSKVTLIGATDWQASEKPNPKALDAEIFFAPARVKLRQGEWGHEVFLAKYAKAWQGFAHKIQTTFYEQAYVGTDAMVALFLDTLQGKTDTKALNVLRFT
;
A
#
# COMPACT_ATOMS: atom_id res chain seq x y z
N MET A 1 -12.02 -32.66 -14.07
CA MET A 1 -12.46 -32.44 -12.68
C MET A 1 -11.27 -31.90 -11.92
N THR A 2 -11.27 -30.62 -11.58
CA THR A 2 -10.14 -30.03 -10.87
C THR A 2 -10.68 -29.39 -9.60
N THR A 3 -10.86 -30.21 -8.56
CA THR A 3 -11.00 -29.71 -7.20
C THR A 3 -9.63 -29.17 -6.79
N ILE A 4 -9.56 -27.86 -6.54
CA ILE A 4 -8.35 -27.17 -6.10
C ILE A 4 -8.42 -27.05 -4.58
N LYS A 5 -7.35 -27.46 -3.90
CA LYS A 5 -7.22 -27.27 -2.47
C LYS A 5 -6.53 -25.93 -2.19
N SER A 6 -7.30 -24.87 -2.03
CA SER A 6 -6.80 -23.52 -1.75
C SER A 6 -6.25 -23.43 -0.33
N GLN A 7 -5.03 -22.96 -0.19
CA GLN A 7 -4.42 -22.59 1.09
C GLN A 7 -4.78 -21.14 1.42
N GLN A 8 -5.11 -20.84 2.68
CA GLN A 8 -5.43 -19.49 3.17
C GLN A 8 -4.71 -19.25 4.50
N ILE A 9 -4.16 -18.06 4.70
CA ILE A 9 -3.57 -17.66 5.97
C ILE A 9 -4.57 -16.73 6.68
N TRP A 10 -5.10 -17.20 7.79
CA TRP A 10 -6.04 -16.48 8.63
C TRP A 10 -5.28 -15.84 9.81
N VAL A 11 -5.63 -14.61 10.16
CA VAL A 11 -5.02 -13.85 11.25
C VAL A 11 -6.09 -13.44 12.24
N ASP A 12 -5.85 -13.70 13.53
CA ASP A 12 -6.71 -13.26 14.61
C ASP A 12 -6.60 -11.73 14.78
N GLN A 13 -7.70 -11.05 14.55
CA GLN A 13 -7.90 -9.61 14.58
C GLN A 13 -7.70 -9.02 15.99
N GLN A 14 -7.83 -9.82 17.04
CA GLN A 14 -7.58 -9.37 18.43
C GLN A 14 -6.14 -9.67 18.88
N ASN A 15 -5.51 -10.67 18.27
CA ASN A 15 -4.13 -11.03 18.54
C ASN A 15 -3.42 -11.38 17.23
N LEU A 16 -2.84 -10.38 16.56
CA LEU A 16 -2.23 -10.58 15.23
C LEU A 16 -1.13 -11.65 15.20
N ALA A 17 -0.52 -12.00 16.34
CA ALA A 17 0.47 -13.08 16.40
C ALA A 17 -0.15 -14.48 16.32
N ASN A 18 -1.46 -14.60 16.53
CA ASN A 18 -2.22 -15.83 16.38
C ASN A 18 -2.68 -15.97 14.93
N THR A 19 -2.11 -16.96 14.22
CA THR A 19 -2.36 -17.21 12.80
C THR A 19 -2.74 -18.68 12.59
N ASP A 20 -3.53 -18.95 11.56
CA ASP A 20 -3.94 -20.30 11.19
C ASP A 20 -3.83 -20.51 9.67
N VAL A 21 -3.46 -21.72 9.24
CA VAL A 21 -3.41 -22.12 7.84
C VAL A 21 -4.62 -22.99 7.54
N VAL A 22 -5.57 -22.42 6.82
CA VAL A 22 -6.84 -23.05 6.49
C VAL A 22 -6.83 -23.54 5.05
N TYR A 23 -7.34 -24.75 4.83
CA TYR A 23 -7.52 -25.33 3.50
C TYR A 23 -8.98 -25.27 3.09
N ARG A 24 -9.25 -24.86 1.84
CA ARG A 24 -10.59 -24.79 1.25
C ARG A 24 -10.60 -25.50 -0.08
N ASP A 25 -11.55 -26.42 -0.25
CA ASP A 25 -11.76 -27.06 -1.54
C ASP A 25 -12.60 -26.13 -2.43
N ILE A 26 -12.08 -25.83 -3.63
CA ILE A 26 -12.75 -25.04 -4.65
C ILE A 26 -12.92 -25.92 -5.89
N ASN A 27 -14.16 -26.16 -6.29
CA ASN A 27 -14.45 -26.91 -7.50
C ASN A 27 -14.83 -25.93 -8.61
N SER A 28 -14.06 -25.91 -9.70
CA SER A 28 -14.29 -24.99 -10.82
C SER A 28 -15.64 -25.20 -11.52
N HIS A 29 -16.27 -26.37 -11.37
CA HIS A 29 -17.61 -26.61 -11.91
C HIS A 29 -18.71 -25.88 -11.13
N ASP A 30 -18.46 -25.56 -9.86
CA ASP A 30 -19.41 -24.90 -8.95
C ASP A 30 -19.42 -23.38 -9.14
N LEU A 31 -18.52 -22.83 -9.97
CA LEU A 31 -18.53 -21.43 -10.35
C LEU A 31 -19.88 -21.07 -10.99
N GLN A 32 -20.50 -20.02 -10.45
CA GLN A 32 -21.73 -19.42 -10.94
C GLN A 32 -21.46 -18.48 -12.12
N GLN A 33 -22.53 -17.99 -12.74
CA GLN A 33 -22.41 -16.99 -13.81
C GLN A 33 -21.59 -15.78 -13.34
N ASP A 34 -20.70 -15.31 -14.23
CA ASP A 34 -19.78 -14.18 -14.00
C ASP A 34 -18.69 -14.44 -12.94
N GLU A 35 -18.64 -15.62 -12.34
CA GLU A 35 -17.57 -15.97 -11.41
C GLU A 35 -16.29 -16.37 -12.12
N VAL A 36 -15.17 -15.93 -11.55
CA VAL A 36 -13.82 -16.19 -12.05
C VAL A 36 -12.97 -16.69 -10.89
N LEU A 37 -12.32 -17.83 -11.10
CA LEU A 37 -11.36 -18.38 -10.16
C LEU A 37 -9.96 -17.86 -10.51
N LEU A 38 -9.38 -17.10 -9.58
CA LEU A 38 -8.01 -16.60 -9.68
C LEU A 38 -7.07 -17.56 -8.94
N GLU A 39 -6.00 -17.97 -9.61
CA GLU A 39 -4.81 -18.58 -9.02
C GLU A 39 -3.80 -17.47 -8.72
N ILE A 40 -3.38 -17.32 -7.47
CA ILE A 40 -2.52 -16.22 -7.06
C ILE A 40 -1.06 -16.62 -7.30
N ASP A 41 -0.45 -15.99 -8.31
CA ASP A 41 0.91 -16.28 -8.76
C ASP A 41 1.94 -15.83 -7.71
N SER A 42 1.78 -14.58 -7.23
CA SER A 42 2.68 -13.96 -6.26
C SER A 42 2.10 -12.66 -5.71
N PHE A 43 2.54 -12.27 -4.51
CA PHE A 43 2.17 -11.00 -3.91
C PHE A 43 3.31 -10.36 -3.12
N GLY A 44 3.22 -9.03 -2.97
CA GLY A 44 4.16 -8.24 -2.17
C GLY A 44 3.74 -8.20 -0.70
N PHE A 45 4.71 -8.08 0.20
CA PHE A 45 4.44 -7.99 1.64
C PHE A 45 5.36 -6.99 2.35
N SER A 46 4.77 -6.14 3.18
CA SER A 46 5.49 -5.12 3.96
C SER A 46 4.72 -4.74 5.23
N ALA A 47 5.27 -3.82 6.03
CA ALA A 47 4.61 -3.27 7.22
C ALA A 47 3.20 -2.71 6.94
N ASN A 48 2.93 -2.25 5.72
CA ASN A 48 1.61 -1.79 5.31
C ASN A 48 0.52 -2.88 5.42
N ASN A 49 0.87 -4.15 5.19
CA ASN A 49 -0.06 -5.27 5.37
C ASN A 49 -0.37 -5.53 6.85
N ILE A 50 0.58 -5.24 7.75
CA ILE A 50 0.32 -5.27 9.20
C ILE A 50 -0.65 -4.15 9.58
N THR A 51 -0.53 -2.95 8.99
CA THR A 51 -1.51 -1.87 9.18
C THR A 51 -2.91 -2.29 8.72
N TYR A 52 -3.03 -3.01 7.61
CA TYR A 52 -4.33 -3.55 7.16
C TYR A 52 -4.93 -4.52 8.16
N ALA A 53 -4.11 -5.39 8.74
CA ALA A 53 -4.56 -6.32 9.77
C ALA A 53 -4.97 -5.59 11.06
N ALA A 54 -4.10 -4.70 11.57
CA ALA A 54 -4.32 -3.99 12.82
C ALA A 54 -5.52 -3.01 12.79
N LEU A 55 -5.75 -2.36 11.65
CA LEU A 55 -6.81 -1.35 11.50
C LEU A 55 -8.06 -1.87 10.77
N GLY A 56 -8.13 -3.17 10.46
CA GLY A 56 -9.09 -3.69 9.49
C GLY A 56 -10.56 -3.50 9.86
N PHE A 57 -10.92 -3.41 11.14
CA PHE A 57 -12.29 -3.05 11.56
C PHE A 57 -12.57 -1.56 11.43
N LYS A 58 -11.64 -0.73 11.93
CA LYS A 58 -11.81 0.73 11.95
C LYS A 58 -11.84 1.31 10.54
N MET A 59 -11.09 0.71 9.62
CA MET A 59 -10.92 1.19 8.24
C MET A 59 -11.62 0.30 7.21
N GLY A 60 -12.31 -0.77 7.62
CA GLY A 60 -13.09 -1.65 6.74
C GLY A 60 -12.28 -2.66 5.91
N TYR A 61 -10.96 -2.79 6.13
CA TYR A 61 -10.11 -3.71 5.35
C TYR A 61 -10.48 -5.19 5.50
N TRP A 62 -11.05 -5.59 6.64
CA TRP A 62 -11.52 -6.98 6.83
C TRP A 62 -12.75 -7.32 5.98
N GLY A 63 -13.49 -6.31 5.51
CA GLY A 63 -14.66 -6.49 4.65
C GLY A 63 -14.31 -6.90 3.22
N PHE A 64 -13.04 -6.81 2.81
CA PHE A 64 -12.62 -7.16 1.46
C PHE A 64 -12.61 -8.66 1.21
N PHE A 65 -12.14 -9.45 2.18
CA PHE A 65 -12.01 -10.91 2.06
C PHE A 65 -12.58 -11.59 3.31
N PRO A 66 -13.91 -11.67 3.42
CA PRO A 66 -14.55 -12.26 4.60
C PRO A 66 -14.26 -13.76 4.70
N THR A 67 -14.03 -14.25 5.91
CA THR A 67 -13.99 -15.68 6.20
C THR A 67 -15.41 -16.23 6.24
N GLU A 68 -15.64 -17.49 5.80
CA GLU A 68 -17.00 -18.07 5.72
C GLU A 68 -17.71 -18.18 7.09
N ASN A 69 -16.98 -18.09 8.20
CA ASN A 69 -17.56 -18.03 9.55
C ASN A 69 -18.28 -16.70 9.86
N ALA A 70 -18.13 -15.66 9.02
CA ALA A 70 -18.77 -14.35 9.22
C ALA A 70 -20.31 -14.36 9.05
N ALA A 71 -20.90 -15.45 8.56
CA ALA A 71 -22.36 -15.58 8.44
C ALA A 71 -23.03 -16.26 9.65
N HIS A 72 -22.29 -17.02 10.47
CA HIS A 72 -22.87 -17.85 11.54
C HIS A 72 -22.04 -17.93 12.84
N ARG A 73 -21.13 -17.00 13.07
CA ARG A 73 -20.54 -16.79 14.39
C ARG A 73 -20.61 -15.32 14.74
N ASP A 74 -20.95 -15.08 15.99
CA ASP A 74 -20.73 -13.83 16.71
C ASP A 74 -19.47 -13.13 16.16
N GLU A 75 -19.59 -11.83 15.84
CA GLU A 75 -18.49 -10.97 15.35
C GLU A 75 -17.26 -11.01 16.28
N SER A 76 -17.41 -11.62 17.46
CA SER A 76 -16.38 -11.96 18.44
C SER A 76 -15.41 -13.09 18.07
N THR A 77 -15.63 -13.92 17.03
CA THR A 77 -14.68 -15.00 16.65
C THR A 77 -13.66 -14.60 15.57
N GLY A 78 -13.17 -13.37 15.65
CA GLY A 78 -11.74 -13.04 15.63
C GLY A 78 -10.91 -13.16 14.35
N PHE A 79 -11.15 -14.05 13.39
CA PHE A 79 -10.16 -14.27 12.29
C PHE A 79 -10.55 -13.60 10.95
N GLY A 80 -9.56 -13.00 10.28
CA GLY A 80 -9.67 -12.42 8.94
C GLY A 80 -8.54 -12.83 8.01
N ILE A 81 -8.70 -12.58 6.70
CA ILE A 81 -7.66 -12.83 5.69
C ILE A 81 -7.05 -11.49 5.30
N VAL A 82 -5.74 -11.34 5.51
CA VAL A 82 -5.04 -10.08 5.25
C VAL A 82 -5.01 -9.82 3.75
N PRO A 83 -5.38 -8.61 3.31
CA PRO A 83 -5.33 -8.26 1.90
C PRO A 83 -3.91 -7.86 1.47
N VAL A 84 -3.56 -8.17 0.22
CA VAL A 84 -2.25 -8.00 -0.39
C VAL A 84 -2.40 -7.54 -1.85
N TRP A 85 -1.39 -6.86 -2.40
CA TRP A 85 -1.34 -6.57 -3.83
C TRP A 85 -0.52 -7.65 -4.52
N GLY A 86 -1.07 -8.22 -5.61
CA GLY A 86 -0.46 -9.37 -6.26
C GLY A 86 -0.81 -9.55 -7.72
N PHE A 87 -0.09 -10.48 -8.33
CA PHE A 87 -0.41 -11.03 -9.64
C PHE A 87 -1.20 -12.32 -9.47
N ALA A 88 -2.19 -12.51 -10.32
CA ALA A 88 -2.97 -13.74 -10.40
C ALA A 88 -3.24 -14.12 -11.85
N THR A 89 -3.40 -15.40 -12.09
CA THR A 89 -3.81 -15.97 -13.38
C THR A 89 -5.24 -16.48 -13.28
N VAL A 90 -6.06 -16.20 -14.29
CA VAL A 90 -7.42 -16.77 -14.38
C VAL A 90 -7.31 -18.27 -14.60
N LYS A 91 -7.70 -19.05 -13.59
CA LYS A 91 -7.63 -20.51 -13.59
C LYS A 91 -8.87 -21.16 -14.20
N ALA A 92 -10.04 -20.57 -13.98
CA ALA A 92 -11.31 -20.97 -14.55
C ALA A 92 -12.24 -19.76 -14.60
N SER A 93 -13.10 -19.68 -15.62
CA SER A 93 -14.01 -18.55 -15.82
C SER A 93 -15.40 -18.99 -16.27
N ARG A 94 -16.43 -18.34 -15.71
CA ARG A 94 -17.82 -18.39 -16.16
C ARG A 94 -18.30 -17.05 -16.72
N HIS A 95 -17.37 -16.14 -17.03
CA HIS A 95 -17.64 -14.85 -17.65
C HIS A 95 -17.23 -14.88 -19.12
N SER A 96 -18.08 -14.40 -20.04
CA SER A 96 -17.84 -14.49 -21.51
C SER A 96 -16.60 -13.73 -21.97
N ASP A 97 -16.30 -12.61 -21.31
CA ASP A 97 -15.26 -11.66 -21.72
C ASP A 97 -13.92 -11.83 -20.98
N ILE A 98 -13.80 -12.87 -20.13
CA ILE A 98 -12.60 -13.16 -19.33
C ILE A 98 -12.22 -14.62 -19.57
N SER A 99 -11.05 -14.80 -20.19
CA SER A 99 -10.54 -16.11 -20.60
C SER A 99 -9.61 -16.71 -19.55
N GLU A 100 -9.56 -18.05 -19.52
CA GLU A 100 -8.53 -18.77 -18.77
C GLU A 100 -7.13 -18.42 -19.28
N GLY A 101 -6.16 -18.33 -18.36
CA GLY A 101 -4.78 -17.93 -18.63
C GLY A 101 -4.54 -16.41 -18.65
N GLU A 102 -5.58 -15.57 -18.53
CA GLU A 102 -5.38 -14.13 -18.38
C GLU A 102 -4.64 -13.80 -17.08
N LYS A 103 -3.55 -13.05 -17.18
CA LYS A 103 -2.80 -12.56 -16.02
C LYS A 103 -3.26 -11.17 -15.63
N VAL A 104 -3.57 -10.99 -14.35
CA VAL A 104 -4.07 -9.74 -13.78
C VAL A 104 -3.25 -9.28 -12.59
N PHE A 105 -3.25 -7.98 -12.34
CA PHE A 105 -2.72 -7.35 -11.13
C PHE A 105 -3.86 -6.71 -10.35
N GLY A 106 -3.96 -6.99 -9.06
CA GLY A 106 -5.05 -6.47 -8.24
C GLY A 106 -4.86 -6.72 -6.76
N TYR A 107 -5.90 -6.38 -6.00
CA TYR A 107 -5.95 -6.64 -4.59
C TYR A 107 -6.49 -8.05 -4.32
N LEU A 108 -5.77 -8.82 -3.53
CA LEU A 108 -5.94 -10.27 -3.37
C LEU A 108 -5.88 -10.62 -1.88
N PRO A 109 -6.51 -11.72 -1.44
CA PRO A 109 -6.29 -12.25 -0.10
C PRO A 109 -4.94 -12.96 0.01
N MET A 110 -4.41 -13.13 1.24
CA MET A 110 -3.36 -14.13 1.54
C MET A 110 -3.92 -15.57 1.40
N ALA A 111 -4.23 -15.94 0.16
CA ALA A 111 -4.73 -17.24 -0.26
C ALA A 111 -4.07 -17.67 -1.57
N SER A 112 -3.98 -18.98 -1.83
CA SER A 112 -3.46 -19.49 -3.10
C SER A 112 -4.44 -19.33 -4.26
N HIS A 113 -5.74 -19.37 -3.96
CA HIS A 113 -6.81 -19.25 -4.95
C HIS A 113 -8.00 -18.52 -4.34
N TRP A 114 -8.69 -17.73 -5.16
CA TRP A 114 -9.86 -16.97 -4.74
C TRP A 114 -10.90 -16.85 -5.86
N VAL A 115 -12.18 -16.97 -5.50
CA VAL A 115 -13.31 -16.76 -6.44
C VAL A 115 -13.80 -15.33 -6.33
N ILE A 116 -13.82 -14.63 -7.47
CA ILE A 116 -14.40 -13.31 -7.60
C ILE A 116 -15.70 -13.36 -8.42
N LYS A 117 -16.56 -12.34 -8.28
CA LYS A 117 -17.66 -12.11 -9.23
C LYS A 117 -17.25 -10.96 -10.12
N ALA A 118 -16.89 -11.25 -11.37
CA ALA A 118 -16.38 -10.24 -12.27
C ALA A 118 -17.51 -9.37 -12.83
N GLY A 119 -17.25 -8.08 -12.96
CA GLY A 119 -18.14 -7.12 -13.60
C GLY A 119 -17.40 -5.86 -14.02
N LYS A 120 -18.12 -4.90 -14.61
CA LYS A 120 -17.53 -3.64 -15.14
C LYS A 120 -16.34 -3.91 -16.06
N VAL A 121 -16.46 -4.93 -16.92
CA VAL A 121 -15.38 -5.38 -17.78
C VAL A 121 -15.05 -4.31 -18.83
N ALA A 122 -13.76 -4.06 -19.00
CA ALA A 122 -13.20 -3.15 -19.97
C ALA A 122 -11.91 -3.74 -20.56
N PRO A 123 -11.38 -3.18 -21.66
CA PRO A 123 -10.12 -3.65 -22.24
C PRO A 123 -8.95 -3.63 -21.24
N HIS A 124 -8.89 -2.65 -20.33
CA HIS A 124 -7.79 -2.51 -19.36
C HIS A 124 -7.95 -3.37 -18.10
N GLY A 125 -9.14 -3.91 -17.82
CA GLY A 125 -9.40 -4.56 -16.54
C GLY A 125 -10.87 -4.91 -16.29
N PHE A 126 -11.15 -5.38 -15.09
CA PHE A 126 -12.50 -5.64 -14.59
C PHE A 126 -12.52 -5.41 -13.07
N SER A 127 -13.68 -5.54 -12.44
CA SER A 127 -13.82 -5.39 -10.99
C SER A 127 -14.49 -6.59 -10.34
N ASP A 128 -14.16 -6.85 -9.08
CA ASP A 128 -15.00 -7.64 -8.20
C ASP A 128 -16.28 -6.88 -7.86
N VAL A 129 -17.44 -7.44 -8.18
CA VAL A 129 -18.74 -6.86 -7.90
C VAL A 129 -19.57 -7.70 -6.94
N HIS A 130 -18.94 -8.64 -6.24
CA HIS A 130 -19.61 -9.55 -5.31
C HIS A 130 -20.26 -8.80 -4.15
N GLU A 131 -21.53 -9.11 -3.86
CA GLU A 131 -22.39 -8.29 -3.01
C GLU A 131 -21.93 -8.24 -1.54
N LYS A 132 -21.18 -9.26 -1.10
CA LYS A 132 -20.62 -9.37 0.26
C LYS A 132 -19.24 -8.75 0.43
N ARG A 133 -18.56 -8.32 -0.64
CA ARG A 133 -17.23 -7.72 -0.60
C ARG A 133 -17.36 -6.23 -0.88
N LYS A 134 -17.81 -5.49 0.13
CA LYS A 134 -18.01 -4.04 0.02
C LYS A 134 -16.71 -3.34 0.35
N SER A 135 -16.01 -2.87 -0.67
CA SER A 135 -14.83 -2.06 -0.46
C SER A 135 -15.17 -0.60 -0.10
N ILE A 136 -14.30 0.02 0.69
CA ILE A 136 -14.30 1.46 0.99
C ILE A 136 -13.93 2.31 -0.24
N SER A 137 -13.38 1.69 -1.30
CA SER A 137 -13.07 2.38 -2.55
C SER A 137 -12.96 1.43 -3.75
N PRO A 138 -13.47 1.81 -4.94
CA PRO A 138 -13.39 1.00 -6.15
C PRO A 138 -11.99 0.58 -6.58
N VAL A 139 -10.94 1.30 -6.16
CA VAL A 139 -9.55 0.95 -6.52
C VAL A 139 -9.14 -0.42 -5.97
N TYR A 140 -9.72 -0.84 -4.83
CA TYR A 140 -9.42 -2.15 -4.23
C TYR A 140 -10.21 -3.30 -4.88
N ASP A 141 -11.22 -2.98 -5.70
CA ASP A 141 -12.04 -3.99 -6.38
C ASP A 141 -11.50 -4.29 -7.79
N GLN A 142 -10.55 -3.50 -8.29
CA GLN A 142 -10.08 -3.55 -9.68
C GLN A 142 -8.95 -4.57 -9.90
N TYR A 143 -9.08 -5.33 -10.98
CA TYR A 143 -8.05 -6.19 -11.54
C TYR A 143 -7.64 -5.67 -12.91
N LEU A 144 -6.38 -5.28 -13.04
CA LEU A 144 -5.79 -4.77 -14.27
C LEU A 144 -5.27 -5.92 -15.11
N ARG A 145 -5.63 -5.98 -16.40
CA ARG A 145 -5.11 -6.99 -17.32
C ARG A 145 -3.67 -6.65 -17.66
N CYS A 146 -2.73 -7.53 -17.30
CA CYS A 146 -1.30 -7.28 -17.53
C CYS A 146 -0.96 -7.08 -19.01
N ALA A 147 -1.68 -7.79 -19.91
CA ALA A 147 -1.50 -7.66 -21.36
C ALA A 147 -1.81 -6.25 -21.90
N ASN A 148 -2.69 -5.50 -21.22
CA ASN A 148 -3.15 -4.18 -21.65
C ASN A 148 -2.74 -3.07 -20.67
N ASP A 149 -1.78 -3.35 -19.79
CA ASP A 149 -1.29 -2.42 -18.78
C ASP A 149 0.05 -1.81 -19.22
N PRO A 150 0.09 -0.53 -19.62
CA PRO A 150 1.35 0.13 -20.03
C PRO A 150 2.40 0.19 -18.92
N GLY A 151 1.98 0.05 -17.66
CA GLY A 151 2.86 0.01 -16.51
C GLY A 151 3.44 -1.36 -16.20
N TYR A 152 2.94 -2.43 -16.85
CA TYR A 152 3.38 -3.79 -16.58
C TYR A 152 4.70 -4.14 -17.29
N ASN A 153 5.65 -4.64 -16.52
CA ASN A 153 6.93 -5.16 -16.96
C ASN A 153 7.17 -6.53 -16.29
N PRO A 154 7.19 -7.65 -17.05
CA PRO A 154 7.36 -8.98 -16.49
C PRO A 154 8.73 -9.22 -15.86
N GLN A 155 9.76 -8.46 -16.24
CA GLN A 155 11.09 -8.53 -15.63
C GLN A 155 11.20 -7.72 -14.33
N ARG A 156 10.13 -7.03 -13.90
CA ARG A 156 10.10 -6.18 -12.70
C ARG A 156 8.92 -6.47 -11.79
N GLU A 157 8.38 -7.69 -11.81
CA GLU A 157 7.23 -8.05 -10.97
C GLU A 157 7.48 -7.80 -9.47
N ALA A 158 8.64 -8.16 -8.93
CA ALA A 158 8.97 -7.93 -7.52
C ALA A 158 8.85 -6.45 -7.12
N TRP A 159 9.31 -5.55 -7.99
CA TRP A 159 9.17 -4.11 -7.82
C TRP A 159 7.71 -3.66 -7.89
N GLN A 160 6.95 -4.16 -8.86
CA GLN A 160 5.55 -3.80 -9.02
C GLN A 160 4.72 -4.25 -7.82
N LEU A 161 4.94 -5.47 -7.33
CA LEU A 161 4.30 -6.01 -6.13
C LEU A 161 4.51 -5.12 -4.90
N ASN A 162 5.74 -4.64 -4.71
CA ASN A 162 6.14 -3.96 -3.47
C ASN A 162 5.97 -2.44 -3.51
N PHE A 163 6.03 -1.81 -4.68
CA PHE A 163 6.00 -0.36 -4.81
C PHE A 163 4.81 0.16 -5.57
N ARG A 164 4.35 -0.47 -6.65
CA ARG A 164 3.29 0.09 -7.51
C ARG A 164 2.08 0.62 -6.73
N PRO A 165 1.45 -0.14 -5.81
CA PRO A 165 0.29 0.36 -5.06
C PRO A 165 0.67 1.52 -4.11
N LEU A 166 1.85 1.46 -3.49
CA LEU A 166 2.32 2.49 -2.56
C LEU A 166 2.71 3.78 -3.30
N TYR A 167 3.33 3.63 -4.47
CA TYR A 167 3.77 4.72 -5.32
C TYR A 167 2.59 5.46 -5.95
N MET A 168 1.42 4.82 -6.10
CA MET A 168 0.19 5.53 -6.48
C MET A 168 -0.16 6.59 -5.44
N THR A 169 -0.12 6.24 -4.15
CA THR A 169 -0.29 7.20 -3.05
C THR A 169 0.76 8.30 -3.13
N SER A 170 2.02 7.96 -3.42
CA SER A 170 3.09 8.94 -3.59
C SER A 170 2.82 9.94 -4.71
N PHE A 171 2.37 9.43 -5.86
CA PHE A 171 2.03 10.23 -7.04
C PHE A 171 0.90 11.21 -6.78
N VAL A 172 -0.19 10.77 -6.16
CA VAL A 172 -1.32 11.67 -5.87
C VAL A 172 -1.06 12.59 -4.67
N LEU A 173 -0.14 12.23 -3.78
CA LEU A 173 0.28 13.10 -2.66
C LEU A 173 1.17 14.23 -3.16
N ASP A 174 2.09 13.97 -4.09
CA ASP A 174 2.86 15.00 -4.77
C ASP A 174 1.95 16.02 -5.49
N ASP A 175 0.96 15.52 -6.24
CA ASP A 175 -0.05 16.36 -6.90
C ASP A 175 -0.92 17.14 -5.89
N PHE A 176 -1.23 16.56 -4.73
CA PHE A 176 -1.95 17.28 -3.67
C PHE A 176 -1.13 18.40 -3.05
N VAL A 177 0.15 18.17 -2.78
CA VAL A 177 1.06 19.18 -2.23
C VAL A 177 1.19 20.35 -3.20
N ASP A 178 1.30 20.08 -4.50
CA ASP A 178 1.37 21.11 -5.55
C ASP A 178 0.16 22.06 -5.53
N ASP A 179 -1.04 21.50 -5.34
CA ASP A 179 -2.29 22.28 -5.33
C ASP A 179 -2.44 23.19 -4.11
N VAL A 180 -1.88 22.79 -2.96
CA VAL A 180 -2.25 23.41 -1.67
C VAL A 180 -1.07 24.04 -0.91
N SER A 181 0.17 23.70 -1.24
CA SER A 181 1.33 24.27 -0.56
C SER A 181 1.43 25.77 -0.83
N GLN A 182 1.82 26.52 0.19
CA GLN A 182 2.11 27.94 0.12
C GLN A 182 3.63 28.22 0.14
N GLY A 183 4.45 27.20 -0.10
CA GLY A 183 5.91 27.28 -0.14
C GLY A 183 6.61 26.75 1.11
N GLU A 184 5.90 26.06 2.01
CA GLU A 184 6.48 25.46 3.21
C GLU A 184 7.49 24.36 2.88
N SER A 185 8.56 24.29 3.66
CA SER A 185 9.45 23.12 3.68
C SER A 185 8.68 21.88 4.16
N LEU A 186 8.86 20.77 3.47
CA LEU A 186 8.08 19.55 3.66
C LEU A 186 8.86 18.58 4.55
N LEU A 187 8.28 18.21 5.69
CA LEU A 187 8.80 17.16 6.57
C LEU A 187 8.07 15.86 6.26
N LEU A 188 8.78 14.77 5.96
CA LEU A 188 8.19 13.46 5.69
C LEU A 188 8.64 12.48 6.78
N SER A 189 7.72 12.03 7.64
CA SER A 189 8.02 10.98 8.63
C SER A 189 8.15 9.62 7.97
N SER A 190 8.73 8.64 8.69
CA SER A 190 8.96 7.29 8.16
C SER A 190 9.69 7.34 6.81
N ALA A 191 10.75 8.15 6.72
CA ALA A 191 11.41 8.48 5.45
C ALA A 191 12.07 7.27 4.76
N SER A 192 12.24 6.14 5.46
CA SER A 192 12.66 4.86 4.86
C SER A 192 11.50 4.07 4.22
N SER A 193 10.25 4.47 4.45
CA SER A 193 9.09 3.79 3.90
C SER A 193 8.98 4.01 2.39
N LYS A 194 8.46 3.00 1.69
CA LYS A 194 8.34 2.99 0.23
C LYS A 194 7.49 4.15 -0.30
N THR A 195 6.41 4.49 0.42
CA THR A 195 5.54 5.63 0.07
C THR A 195 6.27 6.97 0.27
N ALA A 196 6.96 7.16 1.40
CA ALA A 196 7.68 8.39 1.68
C ALA A 196 8.82 8.63 0.69
N LEU A 197 9.57 7.57 0.33
CA LEU A 197 10.62 7.63 -0.69
C LEU A 197 10.09 8.07 -2.06
N GLY A 198 8.95 7.53 -2.48
CA GLY A 198 8.30 7.92 -3.73
C GLY A 198 7.83 9.37 -3.71
N THR A 199 7.21 9.80 -2.61
CA THR A 199 6.72 11.17 -2.44
C THR A 199 7.89 12.16 -2.44
N ALA A 200 8.95 11.87 -1.68
CA ALA A 200 10.11 12.73 -1.60
C ALA A 200 10.79 12.93 -2.96
N GLN A 201 10.96 11.83 -3.71
CA GLN A 201 11.53 11.88 -5.04
C GLN A 201 10.71 12.75 -5.98
N LEU A 202 9.37 12.57 -6.00
CA LEU A 202 8.49 13.34 -6.86
C LEU A 202 8.53 14.83 -6.51
N LEU A 203 8.37 15.16 -5.22
CA LEU A 203 8.42 16.54 -4.74
C LEU A 203 9.73 17.20 -5.19
N LYS A 204 10.86 16.55 -4.89
CA LYS A 204 12.20 17.05 -5.21
C LYS A 204 12.42 17.22 -6.71
N ASP A 205 12.02 16.24 -7.52
CA ASP A 205 12.25 16.27 -8.97
C ASP A 205 11.31 17.27 -9.69
N GLN A 206 10.16 17.62 -9.10
CA GLN A 206 9.22 18.60 -9.65
C GLN A 206 9.47 20.04 -9.18
N LYS A 207 10.34 20.28 -8.17
CA LYS A 207 10.62 21.63 -7.63
C LYS A 207 10.90 22.66 -8.72
N ALA A 208 11.81 22.34 -9.64
CA ALA A 208 12.20 23.25 -10.71
C ALA A 208 11.03 23.58 -11.66
N ASN A 209 10.21 22.59 -11.99
CA ASN A 209 9.04 22.78 -12.86
C ASN A 209 7.96 23.66 -12.19
N ARG A 210 7.86 23.59 -10.86
CA ARG A 210 6.93 24.38 -10.04
C ARG A 210 7.45 25.77 -9.68
N GLY A 211 8.72 26.08 -9.96
CA GLY A 211 9.37 27.27 -9.42
C GLY A 211 9.43 27.29 -7.89
N ALA A 212 9.37 26.11 -7.26
CA ALA A 212 9.26 25.98 -5.81
C ALA A 212 10.63 26.00 -5.12
N THR A 213 10.69 26.65 -3.95
CA THR A 213 11.91 26.80 -3.15
C THR A 213 11.90 26.01 -1.85
N TYR A 214 10.81 25.29 -1.55
CA TYR A 214 10.70 24.45 -0.34
C TYR A 214 11.82 23.42 -0.26
N ARG A 215 12.16 22.96 0.95
CA ARG A 215 13.03 21.79 1.14
C ARG A 215 12.18 20.53 1.31
N VAL A 216 12.70 19.38 0.87
CA VAL A 216 12.10 18.07 1.15
C VAL A 216 12.97 17.34 2.16
N VAL A 217 12.53 17.27 3.42
CA VAL A 217 13.31 16.74 4.55
C VAL A 217 12.71 15.43 5.03
N GLY A 218 13.52 14.38 5.08
CA GLY A 218 13.12 13.07 5.61
C GLY A 218 13.39 12.95 7.10
N LEU A 219 12.40 12.48 7.86
CA LEU A 219 12.54 12.14 9.28
C LEU A 219 12.53 10.61 9.43
N THR A 220 13.55 10.07 10.10
CA THR A 220 13.68 8.61 10.31
C THR A 220 14.43 8.27 11.60
N SER A 221 14.47 6.99 11.98
CA SER A 221 15.28 6.53 13.11
C SER A 221 16.77 6.65 12.79
N VAL A 222 17.61 6.82 13.81
CA VAL A 222 19.08 6.96 13.67
C VAL A 222 19.67 5.86 12.78
N GLY A 223 19.26 4.60 12.98
CA GLY A 223 19.76 3.45 12.21
C GLY A 223 19.41 3.47 10.71
N ASN A 224 18.46 4.31 10.29
CA ASN A 224 18.03 4.43 8.89
C ASN A 224 18.59 5.67 8.18
N VAL A 225 19.20 6.63 8.89
CA VAL A 225 19.61 7.93 8.32
C VAL A 225 20.51 7.77 7.10
N ASP A 226 21.60 7.00 7.21
CA ASP A 226 22.56 6.83 6.12
C ASP A 226 21.95 6.14 4.90
N MET A 227 21.09 5.14 5.15
CA MET A 227 20.38 4.44 4.09
C MET A 227 19.43 5.39 3.34
N VAL A 228 18.65 6.21 4.06
CA VAL A 228 17.71 7.16 3.46
C VAL A 228 18.48 8.24 2.69
N LYS A 229 19.60 8.75 3.22
CA LYS A 229 20.47 9.69 2.49
C LYS A 229 20.99 9.09 1.18
N ALA A 230 21.43 7.83 1.20
CA ALA A 230 21.94 7.13 0.03
C ALA A 230 20.92 6.97 -1.11
N THR A 231 19.62 7.10 -0.82
CA THR A 231 18.58 7.07 -1.87
C THR A 231 18.58 8.31 -2.77
N GLY A 232 19.11 9.45 -2.27
CA GLY A 232 19.06 10.73 -2.97
C GLY A 232 17.66 11.34 -3.16
N CYS A 233 16.62 10.75 -2.54
CA CYS A 233 15.23 11.20 -2.67
C CYS A 233 14.93 12.50 -1.91
N TYR A 234 15.70 12.80 -0.87
CA TYR A 234 15.50 13.96 0.00
C TYR A 234 16.54 15.05 -0.25
N ASP A 235 16.21 16.30 0.07
CA ASP A 235 17.19 17.39 0.17
C ASP A 235 18.04 17.25 1.45
N ASP A 236 17.43 16.75 2.53
CA ASP A 236 18.10 16.49 3.81
C ASP A 236 17.41 15.35 4.58
N VAL A 237 18.11 14.74 5.52
CA VAL A 237 17.58 13.66 6.36
C VAL A 237 18.01 13.87 7.80
N VAL A 238 17.03 14.00 8.68
CA VAL A 238 17.18 14.28 10.11
C VAL A 238 16.67 13.08 10.91
N SER A 239 17.37 12.72 11.98
CA SER A 239 16.92 11.64 12.87
C SER A 239 15.77 12.13 13.76
N TYR A 240 14.92 11.23 14.24
CA TYR A 240 13.90 11.60 15.23
C TYR A 240 14.46 12.16 16.53
N ASP A 241 15.75 11.95 16.81
CA ASP A 241 16.43 12.45 18.01
C ASP A 241 17.06 13.84 17.79
N ASP A 242 17.21 14.25 16.52
CA ASP A 242 17.90 15.49 16.11
C ASP A 242 16.93 16.58 15.62
N LEU A 243 15.64 16.53 15.99
CA LEU A 243 14.64 17.49 15.48
C LEU A 243 15.00 18.96 15.77
N ALA A 244 15.75 19.22 16.84
CA ALA A 244 16.23 20.55 17.20
C ALA A 244 17.20 21.17 16.17
N THR A 245 17.68 20.41 15.18
CA THR A 245 18.51 20.94 14.09
C THR A 245 17.71 21.55 12.95
N LEU A 246 16.38 21.46 12.97
CA LEU A 246 15.51 22.11 11.98
C LEU A 246 15.61 23.64 12.13
N ASP A 247 15.57 24.35 10.99
CA ASP A 247 15.75 25.81 10.97
C ASP A 247 14.50 26.49 11.53
N SER A 248 14.63 27.20 12.65
CA SER A 248 13.53 27.92 13.27
C SER A 248 13.02 29.12 12.47
N ASN A 249 13.64 29.46 11.34
CA ASN A 249 13.16 30.50 10.42
C ASN A 249 12.36 29.93 9.24
N ASP A 250 12.43 28.62 9.01
CA ASP A 250 11.63 27.94 7.99
C ASP A 250 10.23 27.65 8.53
N ARG A 251 9.25 27.71 7.63
CA ARG A 251 7.88 27.27 7.88
C ARG A 251 7.71 25.86 7.32
N TYR A 252 7.16 24.95 8.12
CA TYR A 252 7.13 23.52 7.85
C TYR A 252 5.72 22.96 7.74
N TRP A 253 5.54 22.05 6.78
CA TRP A 253 4.38 21.18 6.69
C TRP A 253 4.83 19.72 6.90
N LEU A 254 4.28 19.08 7.94
CA LEU A 254 4.46 17.65 8.16
C LEU A 254 3.49 16.81 7.31
N LEU A 255 4.07 15.99 6.44
CA LEU A 255 3.45 14.85 5.77
C LEU A 255 3.76 13.58 6.60
N ASP A 256 2.85 13.19 7.48
CA ASP A 256 3.05 12.10 8.42
C ASP A 256 2.62 10.72 7.87
N PHE A 257 3.59 9.83 7.67
CA PHE A 257 3.41 8.43 7.31
C PHE A 257 3.48 7.49 8.52
N ALA A 258 3.98 7.96 9.66
CA ALA A 258 4.18 7.15 10.86
C ALA A 258 2.87 6.98 11.66
N ALA A 259 2.08 8.05 11.81
CA ALA A 259 1.03 8.18 12.81
C ALA A 259 1.54 7.95 14.24
N ASN A 260 2.72 8.50 14.53
CA ASN A 260 3.34 8.48 15.85
C ASN A 260 3.09 9.81 16.56
N GLY A 261 2.23 9.80 17.59
CA GLY A 261 1.84 11.00 18.33
C GLY A 261 3.00 11.67 19.07
N ILE A 262 3.96 10.89 19.58
CA ILE A 262 5.15 11.42 20.25
C ILE A 262 5.99 12.23 19.27
N LEU A 263 6.22 11.71 18.06
CA LEU A 263 6.95 12.45 17.01
C LEU A 263 6.27 13.79 16.69
N ILE A 264 4.94 13.80 16.54
CA ILE A 264 4.19 15.01 16.22
C ILE A 264 4.26 16.01 17.38
N ASN A 265 4.13 15.54 18.62
CA ASN A 265 4.27 16.39 19.81
C ASN A 265 5.68 16.99 19.89
N ASN A 266 6.73 16.20 19.71
CA ASN A 266 8.11 16.67 19.72
C ASN A 266 8.35 17.72 18.61
N LEU A 267 7.81 17.51 17.42
CA LEU A 267 7.88 18.51 16.34
C LEU A 267 7.14 19.79 16.70
N THR A 268 5.97 19.68 17.33
CA THR A 268 5.17 20.83 17.79
C THR A 268 5.92 21.62 18.86
N GLU A 269 6.60 20.95 19.80
CA GLU A 269 7.44 21.59 20.81
C GLU A 269 8.65 22.30 20.22
N VAL A 270 9.32 21.69 19.23
CA VAL A 270 10.52 22.25 18.60
C VAL A 270 10.19 23.41 17.66
N LEU A 271 9.12 23.30 16.88
CA LEU A 271 8.80 24.24 15.80
C LEU A 271 7.75 25.28 16.20
N GLY A 272 6.89 25.00 17.16
CA GLY A 272 5.77 25.86 17.54
C GLY A 272 4.93 26.26 16.32
N ASP A 273 4.69 27.56 16.16
CA ASP A 273 3.91 28.14 15.06
C ASP A 273 4.54 27.94 13.67
N ASN A 274 5.82 27.54 13.61
CA ASN A 274 6.48 27.22 12.34
C ASN A 274 6.03 25.86 11.79
N LEU A 275 5.47 24.96 12.60
CA LEU A 275 4.76 23.78 12.10
C LEU A 275 3.36 24.21 11.65
N SER A 276 3.26 24.67 10.40
CA SER A 276 2.05 25.32 9.88
C SER A 276 0.91 24.36 9.59
N LYS A 277 1.23 23.11 9.24
CA LYS A 277 0.26 22.12 8.81
C LYS A 277 0.75 20.72 9.15
N VAL A 278 -0.20 19.86 9.51
CA VAL A 278 -0.01 18.41 9.68
C VAL A 278 -1.01 17.69 8.79
N THR A 279 -0.51 16.79 7.96
CA THR A 279 -1.33 15.89 7.15
C THR A 279 -0.98 14.45 7.50
N LEU A 280 -1.97 13.66 7.89
CA LEU A 280 -1.84 12.24 8.21
C LEU A 280 -2.10 11.41 6.96
N ILE A 281 -1.12 10.66 6.49
CA ILE A 281 -1.19 9.88 5.24
C ILE A 281 -1.34 8.39 5.51
N GLY A 282 -0.63 7.87 6.52
CA GLY A 282 -0.59 6.46 6.83
C GLY A 282 -0.26 6.21 8.29
N ALA A 283 -0.23 4.94 8.68
CA ALA A 283 0.07 4.49 10.04
C ALA A 283 1.13 3.39 10.01
N THR A 284 2.33 3.72 9.54
CA THR A 284 3.45 2.76 9.46
C THR A 284 3.95 2.34 10.84
N ASP A 285 3.86 3.22 11.84
CA ASP A 285 4.10 2.87 13.24
C ASP A 285 2.79 2.41 13.90
N TRP A 286 2.35 1.20 13.55
CA TRP A 286 1.10 0.65 14.07
C TRP A 286 1.16 0.40 15.59
N GLN A 287 2.36 0.22 16.17
CA GLN A 287 2.58 0.00 17.61
C GLN A 287 2.77 1.29 18.41
N ALA A 288 2.81 2.47 17.78
CA ALA A 288 2.99 3.74 18.47
C ALA A 288 2.12 3.82 19.73
N SER A 289 2.77 4.04 20.88
CA SER A 289 2.13 4.11 22.20
C SER A 289 1.10 5.23 22.28
N GLU A 290 1.32 6.28 21.49
CA GLU A 290 0.39 7.39 21.33
C GLU A 290 0.04 7.54 19.85
N LYS A 291 -1.26 7.55 19.57
CA LYS A 291 -1.80 7.85 18.24
C LYS A 291 -2.14 9.34 18.16
N PRO A 292 -1.92 10.01 17.01
CA PRO A 292 -2.33 11.40 16.85
C PRO A 292 -3.84 11.54 17.06
N ASN A 293 -4.25 12.62 17.70
CA ASN A 293 -5.64 13.05 17.72
C ASN A 293 -5.82 14.12 16.64
N PRO A 294 -6.41 13.79 15.47
CA PRO A 294 -6.44 14.71 14.35
C PRO A 294 -7.17 16.02 14.67
N LYS A 295 -8.22 15.96 15.51
CA LYS A 295 -8.97 17.15 15.91
C LYS A 295 -8.15 18.08 16.80
N ALA A 296 -7.34 17.53 17.69
CA ALA A 296 -6.50 18.32 18.58
C ALA A 296 -5.33 18.98 17.82
N LEU A 297 -4.86 18.32 16.76
CA LEU A 297 -3.75 18.77 15.93
C LEU A 297 -4.20 19.62 14.73
N ASP A 298 -5.50 19.84 14.55
CA ASP A 298 -6.10 20.36 13.30
C ASP A 298 -5.55 19.66 12.04
N ALA A 299 -5.30 18.35 12.16
CA ALA A 299 -4.62 17.57 11.14
C ALA A 299 -5.59 17.05 10.08
N GLU A 300 -5.22 17.22 8.82
CA GLU A 300 -5.96 16.70 7.67
C GLU A 300 -5.60 15.23 7.42
N ILE A 301 -6.59 14.37 7.21
CA ILE A 301 -6.32 12.98 6.79
C ILE A 301 -6.29 12.93 5.26
N PHE A 302 -5.16 12.56 4.69
CA PHE A 302 -5.03 12.36 3.25
C PHE A 302 -5.54 10.97 2.85
N PHE A 303 -6.60 10.94 2.04
CA PHE A 303 -7.14 9.71 1.48
C PHE A 303 -6.84 9.60 -0.01
N ALA A 304 -5.77 8.89 -0.36
CA ALA A 304 -5.29 8.75 -1.74
C ALA A 304 -6.39 8.36 -2.76
N PRO A 305 -7.32 7.43 -2.47
CA PRO A 305 -8.39 7.10 -3.42
C PRO A 305 -9.31 8.26 -3.79
N ALA A 306 -9.55 9.21 -2.88
CA ALA A 306 -10.33 10.41 -3.21
C ALA A 306 -9.58 11.29 -4.22
N ARG A 307 -8.26 11.42 -4.08
CA ARG A 307 -7.42 12.18 -5.00
C ARG A 307 -7.27 11.50 -6.36
N VAL A 308 -7.15 10.16 -6.39
CA VAL A 308 -7.21 9.36 -7.62
C VAL A 308 -8.52 9.60 -8.35
N LYS A 309 -9.66 9.51 -7.63
CA LYS A 309 -10.99 9.74 -8.22
C LYS A 309 -11.13 11.15 -8.79
N LEU A 310 -10.65 12.17 -8.07
CA LEU A 310 -10.64 13.56 -8.54
C LEU A 310 -9.88 13.69 -9.85
N ARG A 311 -8.61 13.26 -9.87
CA ARG A 311 -7.75 13.43 -11.06
C ARG A 311 -8.14 12.56 -12.23
N GLN A 312 -8.72 11.36 -12.01
CA GLN A 312 -9.31 10.58 -13.09
C GLN A 312 -10.55 11.27 -13.68
N GLY A 313 -11.34 11.98 -12.88
CA GLY A 313 -12.47 12.77 -13.36
C GLY A 313 -12.06 13.98 -14.18
N GLU A 314 -10.97 14.67 -13.80
CA GLU A 314 -10.48 15.88 -14.47
C GLU A 314 -9.62 15.59 -15.69
N TRP A 315 -8.68 14.64 -15.59
CA TRP A 315 -7.71 14.35 -16.64
C TRP A 315 -8.17 13.24 -17.59
N GLY A 316 -9.12 12.41 -17.15
CA GLY A 316 -9.46 11.16 -17.80
C GLY A 316 -8.52 10.01 -17.40
N HIS A 317 -9.04 8.79 -17.49
CA HIS A 317 -8.35 7.58 -17.03
C HIS A 317 -7.02 7.33 -17.75
N GLU A 318 -6.99 7.46 -19.08
CA GLU A 318 -5.79 7.20 -19.89
C GLU A 318 -4.65 8.18 -19.59
N VAL A 319 -4.96 9.47 -19.48
CA VAL A 319 -3.97 10.52 -19.17
C VAL A 319 -3.43 10.35 -17.75
N PHE A 320 -4.31 10.02 -16.79
CA PHE A 320 -3.91 9.72 -15.42
C PHE A 320 -2.92 8.55 -15.37
N LEU A 321 -3.25 7.43 -16.02
CA LEU A 321 -2.37 6.26 -16.07
C LEU A 321 -1.05 6.55 -16.78
N ALA A 322 -1.05 7.33 -17.87
CA ALA A 322 0.17 7.69 -18.57
C ALA A 322 1.10 8.57 -17.71
N LYS A 323 0.55 9.56 -16.99
CA LYS A 323 1.31 10.38 -16.03
C LYS A 323 1.90 9.53 -14.91
N TYR A 324 1.08 8.67 -14.30
CA TYR A 324 1.51 7.73 -13.27
C TYR A 324 2.61 6.79 -13.76
N ALA A 325 2.43 6.16 -14.93
CA ALA A 325 3.40 5.22 -15.51
C ALA A 325 4.76 5.89 -15.75
N LYS A 326 4.76 7.11 -16.30
CA LYS A 326 5.99 7.91 -16.48
C LYS A 326 6.70 8.18 -15.15
N ALA A 327 5.95 8.61 -14.13
CA ALA A 327 6.48 8.87 -12.80
C ALA A 327 7.06 7.60 -12.17
N TRP A 328 6.34 6.47 -12.25
CA TRP A 328 6.73 5.18 -11.71
C TRP A 328 8.03 4.66 -12.34
N GLN A 329 8.15 4.73 -13.66
CA GLN A 329 9.35 4.30 -14.37
C GLN A 329 10.59 5.13 -13.96
N GLY A 330 10.43 6.45 -13.79
CA GLY A 330 11.50 7.33 -13.33
C GLY A 330 12.00 6.96 -11.93
N PHE A 331 11.08 6.75 -10.98
CA PHE A 331 11.42 6.35 -9.62
C PHE A 331 12.10 4.97 -9.57
N ALA A 332 11.49 3.98 -10.21
CA ALA A 332 12.02 2.61 -10.24
C ALA A 332 13.44 2.56 -10.82
N HIS A 333 13.79 3.42 -11.79
CA HIS A 333 15.15 3.54 -12.29
C HIS A 333 16.12 4.18 -11.27
N LYS A 334 15.68 5.25 -10.59
CA LYS A 334 16.51 6.03 -9.64
C LYS A 334 16.96 5.21 -8.43
N ILE A 335 16.09 4.36 -7.88
CA ILE A 335 16.37 3.63 -6.63
C ILE A 335 16.67 2.14 -6.83
N GLN A 336 16.87 1.68 -8.07
CA GLN A 336 16.98 0.25 -8.38
C GLN A 336 18.11 -0.49 -7.66
N THR A 337 19.19 0.21 -7.29
CA THR A 337 20.35 -0.39 -6.61
C THR A 337 20.22 -0.43 -5.08
N THR A 338 19.16 0.16 -4.53
CA THR A 338 18.95 0.27 -3.08
C THR A 338 18.23 -0.94 -2.49
N PHE A 339 17.41 -1.62 -3.31
CA PHE A 339 16.53 -2.70 -2.89
C PHE A 339 16.96 -4.03 -3.50
N TYR A 340 16.63 -5.12 -2.83
CA TYR A 340 16.90 -6.47 -3.32
C TYR A 340 15.66 -7.35 -3.21
N GLU A 341 15.54 -8.33 -4.10
CA GLU A 341 14.41 -9.26 -4.09
C GLU A 341 14.63 -10.35 -3.03
N GLN A 342 13.59 -10.64 -2.24
CA GLN A 342 13.60 -11.71 -1.25
C GLN A 342 12.37 -12.60 -1.45
N ALA A 343 12.59 -13.87 -1.82
CA ALA A 343 11.53 -14.81 -2.09
C ALA A 343 11.14 -15.61 -0.83
N TYR A 344 9.84 -15.87 -0.68
CA TYR A 344 9.26 -16.74 0.33
C TYR A 344 8.27 -17.69 -0.33
N VAL A 345 8.42 -18.99 -0.07
CA VAL A 345 7.59 -20.03 -0.69
C VAL A 345 6.93 -20.90 0.39
N GLY A 346 5.64 -21.14 0.24
CA GLY A 346 4.84 -21.94 1.17
C GLY A 346 4.36 -21.17 2.41
N THR A 347 3.29 -21.66 3.03
CA THR A 347 2.60 -20.98 4.14
C THR A 347 3.49 -20.73 5.35
N ASP A 348 4.39 -21.66 5.68
CA ASP A 348 5.26 -21.54 6.85
C ASP A 348 6.21 -20.33 6.72
N ALA A 349 6.80 -20.14 5.53
CA ALA A 349 7.67 -19.01 5.24
C ALA A 349 6.90 -17.67 5.27
N MET A 350 5.66 -17.67 4.79
CA MET A 350 4.79 -16.47 4.81
C MET A 350 4.37 -16.09 6.24
N VAL A 351 3.99 -17.07 7.06
CA VAL A 351 3.63 -16.85 8.47
C VAL A 351 4.85 -16.35 9.25
N ALA A 352 6.03 -16.93 9.03
CA ALA A 352 7.27 -16.45 9.64
C ALA A 352 7.54 -14.98 9.27
N LEU A 353 7.45 -14.63 7.98
CA LEU A 353 7.61 -13.25 7.52
C LEU A 353 6.57 -12.30 8.14
N PHE A 354 5.31 -12.74 8.24
CA PHE A 354 4.25 -11.96 8.87
C PHE A 354 4.61 -11.63 10.32
N LEU A 355 5.02 -12.63 11.10
CA LEU A 355 5.38 -12.48 12.51
C LEU A 355 6.65 -11.64 12.71
N ASP A 356 7.66 -11.79 11.85
CA ASP A 356 8.86 -10.96 11.88
C ASP A 356 8.54 -9.50 11.56
N THR A 357 7.67 -9.26 10.58
CA THR A 357 7.22 -7.90 10.23
C THR A 357 6.38 -7.29 11.35
N LEU A 358 5.51 -8.09 11.98
CA LEU A 358 4.71 -7.68 13.15
C LEU A 358 5.61 -7.21 14.30
N GLN A 359 6.78 -7.83 14.47
CA GLN A 359 7.79 -7.49 15.48
C GLN A 359 8.78 -6.40 15.03
N GLY A 360 8.61 -5.83 13.83
CA GLY A 360 9.51 -4.79 13.30
C GLY A 360 10.91 -5.28 12.94
N LYS A 361 11.09 -6.58 12.67
CA LYS A 361 12.40 -7.20 12.39
C LYS A 361 12.76 -7.31 10.92
N THR A 362 11.88 -6.95 10.01
CA THR A 362 12.11 -7.11 8.57
C THR A 362 12.97 -6.01 7.98
N ASP A 363 13.86 -6.39 7.04
CA ASP A 363 14.66 -5.44 6.30
C ASP A 363 13.77 -4.60 5.35
N THR A 364 13.83 -3.29 5.52
CA THR A 364 13.06 -2.33 4.71
C THR A 364 13.51 -2.29 3.25
N LYS A 365 14.74 -2.75 2.95
CA LYS A 365 15.30 -2.88 1.59
C LYS A 365 14.82 -4.13 0.85
N ALA A 366 14.23 -5.10 1.54
CA ALA A 366 13.70 -6.28 0.90
C ALA A 366 12.44 -5.95 0.09
N LEU A 367 12.39 -6.45 -1.13
CA LEU A 367 11.20 -6.60 -1.95
C LEU A 367 10.70 -8.02 -1.74
N ASN A 368 9.85 -8.20 -0.74
CA ASN A 368 9.35 -9.52 -0.39
C ASN A 368 8.39 -10.01 -1.48
N VAL A 369 8.66 -11.20 -2.04
CA VAL A 369 7.82 -11.84 -3.05
C VAL A 369 7.37 -13.19 -2.51
N LEU A 370 6.07 -13.31 -2.25
CA LEU A 370 5.48 -14.48 -1.61
C LEU A 370 4.77 -15.32 -2.67
N ARG A 371 4.97 -16.65 -2.63
CA ARG A 371 4.30 -17.64 -3.50
C ARG A 371 3.86 -18.85 -2.69
N PHE A 372 2.67 -19.37 -2.96
CA PHE A 372 2.17 -20.56 -2.26
C PHE A 372 2.86 -21.86 -2.69
N THR A 373 3.39 -21.90 -3.91
CA THR A 373 4.08 -23.06 -4.51
C THR A 373 5.29 -22.65 -5.30
#